data_AF-A0A7W0GP49-F1
#
_entry.id   AF-A0A7W0GP49-F1
#
_cell.length_a   1.000
_cell.length_b   1.000
_cell.length_c   1.000
_cell.angle_alpha   90.00
_cell.angle_beta   90.00
_cell.angle_gamma   90.00
#
_symmetry.space_group_name_H-M   'P 1'
#
loop_
_entity.id
_entity.type
_entity.pdbx_description
1 polymer ?
#
loop_
_entity_poly.entity_id
_entity_poly.type
_entity_poly.pdbx_seq_one_letter_code
_entity_poly.pdbx_strand_id
1 'polypeptide(L)'
;MKASALDLMTLLGDSDFEILVDLVFTTSGWRRVGVVGKTQKTLDLDLILPSTGERAFVQVKAKTTSKDLAEYVAKIWDGPYDRMFYVFHSGEAETDDPRVIVIGSEQLADLVMEAGLVSWLIRKVS
;
A
#
# COMPACT_ATOMS: atom_id res chain seq x y z
N MET A 1 -1.68 -13.16 -17.39
CA MET A 1 -0.81 -12.06 -16.91
C MET A 1 -1.06 -11.74 -15.45
N LYS A 2 -2.31 -11.50 -15.03
CA LYS A 2 -2.64 -11.26 -13.61
C LYS A 2 -2.13 -12.36 -12.65
N ALA A 3 -2.41 -13.63 -12.95
CA ALA A 3 -1.90 -14.76 -12.17
C ALA A 3 -0.36 -14.73 -12.00
N SER A 4 0.37 -14.37 -13.06
CA SER A 4 1.82 -14.24 -13.00
C SER A 4 2.25 -13.04 -12.13
N ALA A 5 1.52 -11.93 -12.14
CA ALA A 5 1.82 -10.79 -11.27
C ALA A 5 1.62 -11.15 -9.79
N LEU A 6 0.55 -11.89 -9.46
CA LEU A 6 0.31 -12.41 -8.12
C LEU A 6 1.47 -13.26 -7.62
N ASP A 7 1.89 -14.25 -8.42
CA ASP A 7 3.00 -15.13 -8.05
C ASP A 7 4.28 -14.31 -7.80
N LEU A 8 4.63 -13.39 -8.70
CA LEU A 8 5.83 -12.56 -8.58
C LEU A 8 5.80 -11.66 -7.34
N MET A 9 4.64 -11.11 -6.98
CA MET A 9 4.49 -10.30 -5.77
C MET A 9 4.79 -11.08 -4.50
N THR A 10 4.42 -12.37 -4.44
CA THR A 10 4.68 -13.22 -3.26
C THR A 10 6.15 -13.55 -3.04
N LEU A 11 6.99 -13.34 -4.06
CA LEU A 11 8.44 -13.57 -3.99
C LEU A 11 9.22 -12.34 -3.50
N LEU A 12 8.57 -11.18 -3.36
CA LEU A 12 9.22 -9.98 -2.87
C LEU A 12 9.44 -10.06 -1.36
N GLY A 13 10.60 -9.61 -0.90
CA GLY A 13 10.81 -9.31 0.52
C GLY A 13 10.10 -8.01 0.91
N ASP A 14 9.92 -7.79 2.22
CA ASP A 14 9.17 -6.66 2.77
C ASP A 14 9.57 -5.29 2.16
N SER A 15 10.88 -5.03 2.03
CA SER A 15 11.37 -3.75 1.49
C SER A 15 11.09 -3.56 0.00
N ASP A 16 11.25 -4.60 -0.82
CA ASP A 16 10.92 -4.49 -2.25
C ASP A 16 9.41 -4.41 -2.46
N PHE A 17 8.61 -5.04 -1.60
CA PHE A 17 7.16 -4.92 -1.64
C PHE A 17 6.70 -3.49 -1.31
N GLU A 18 7.29 -2.84 -0.29
CA GLU A 18 7.06 -1.42 -0.03
C GLU A 18 7.38 -0.53 -1.23
N ILE A 19 8.49 -0.82 -1.94
CA ILE A 19 8.86 -0.09 -3.16
C ILE A 19 7.83 -0.31 -4.27
N LEU A 20 7.34 -1.54 -4.47
CA LEU A 20 6.30 -1.83 -5.46
C LEU A 20 5.05 -1.00 -5.18
N VAL A 21 4.59 -1.00 -3.92
CA VAL A 21 3.40 -0.25 -3.52
C VAL A 21 3.61 1.25 -3.73
N ASP A 22 4.77 1.78 -3.37
CA ASP A 22 5.12 3.18 -3.65
C ASP A 22 5.07 3.51 -5.14
N LEU A 23 5.62 2.64 -6.00
CA LEU A 23 5.56 2.81 -7.45
C LEU A 23 4.11 2.80 -7.96
N VAL A 24 3.25 1.93 -7.45
CA VAL A 24 1.82 1.90 -7.80
C VAL A 24 1.13 3.21 -7.44
N PHE A 25 1.34 3.73 -6.24
CA PHE A 25 0.72 5.00 -5.83
C PHE A 25 1.26 6.20 -6.61
N THR A 26 2.57 6.26 -6.82
CA THR A 26 3.20 7.38 -7.55
C THR A 26 2.82 7.41 -9.02
N THR A 27 2.70 6.24 -9.68
CA THR A 27 2.18 6.14 -11.05
C THR A 27 0.70 6.51 -11.14
N SER A 28 -0.06 6.30 -10.06
CA SER A 28 -1.48 6.70 -9.93
C SER A 28 -1.69 8.17 -9.58
N GLY A 29 -0.62 8.99 -9.56
CA GLY A 29 -0.69 10.43 -9.36
C GLY A 29 -0.55 10.91 -7.92
N TRP A 30 -0.43 10.00 -6.94
CA TRP A 30 -0.09 10.37 -5.57
C TRP A 30 1.37 10.84 -5.47
N ARG A 31 1.65 11.74 -4.54
CA ARG A 31 3.01 12.22 -4.27
C ARG A 31 3.36 11.99 -2.81
N ARG A 32 4.60 11.57 -2.58
CA ARG A 32 5.14 11.47 -1.22
C ARG A 32 5.21 12.86 -0.58
N VAL A 33 4.57 12.99 0.58
CA VAL A 33 4.80 14.10 1.50
C VAL A 33 5.94 13.62 2.39
N GLY A 34 7.12 14.26 2.31
CA GLY A 34 8.27 13.83 3.11
C GLY A 34 7.96 13.76 4.61
N VAL A 35 8.85 13.17 5.42
CA VAL A 35 8.67 13.00 6.88
C VAL A 35 8.59 14.37 7.58
N VAL A 36 7.42 15.00 7.59
CA VAL A 36 7.16 16.25 8.31
C VAL A 36 6.68 15.88 9.71
N GLY A 37 7.64 15.79 10.64
CA GLY A 37 7.37 15.60 12.07
C GLY A 37 7.92 14.29 12.61
N LYS A 38 8.79 14.38 13.61
CA LYS A 38 9.61 13.32 14.21
C LYS A 38 8.83 12.20 14.95
N THR A 39 7.53 12.01 14.69
CA THR A 39 6.64 11.24 15.57
C THR A 39 5.84 10.12 14.90
N GLN A 40 6.01 9.85 13.60
CA GLN A 40 5.30 8.75 12.92
C GLN A 40 6.25 7.64 12.48
N LYS A 41 6.86 6.94 13.44
CA LYS A 41 7.74 5.79 13.19
C LYS A 41 7.01 4.52 12.71
N THR A 42 5.70 4.58 12.51
CA THR A 42 4.83 3.42 12.24
C THR A 42 4.13 3.47 10.89
N LEU A 43 4.39 4.49 10.06
CA LEU A 43 3.75 4.64 8.75
C LEU A 43 4.78 4.39 7.65
N ASP A 44 4.42 3.58 6.66
CA ASP A 44 5.33 3.23 5.58
C ASP A 44 5.36 4.34 4.52
N LEU A 45 4.20 4.89 4.14
CA LEU A 45 4.08 5.98 3.17
C LEU A 45 3.11 7.07 3.65
N ASP A 46 3.50 8.33 3.44
CA ASP A 46 2.63 9.51 3.56
C ASP A 46 2.47 10.15 2.18
N LEU A 47 1.23 10.24 1.72
CA LEU A 47 0.88 10.57 0.36
C LEU A 47 -0.11 11.74 0.30
N ILE A 48 0.03 12.57 -0.72
CA ILE A 48 -0.96 13.59 -1.09
C ILE A 48 -1.37 13.42 -2.54
N LEU A 49 -2.66 13.54 -2.82
CA LEU A 49 -3.19 13.60 -4.18
C LEU A 49 -3.26 15.08 -4.60
N PRO A 50 -2.40 15.56 -5.52
CA PRO A 50 -2.28 17.01 -5.78
C PRO A 50 -3.52 17.66 -6.39
N SER A 51 -4.36 16.88 -7.07
CA SER A 51 -5.57 17.38 -7.71
C SER A 51 -6.67 17.75 -6.72
N THR A 52 -6.72 17.10 -5.56
CA THR A 52 -7.74 17.30 -4.53
C THR A 52 -7.18 17.86 -3.22
N GLY A 53 -5.87 17.76 -3.01
CA GLY A 53 -5.21 18.05 -1.73
C GLY A 53 -5.39 16.95 -0.69
N GLU A 54 -6.01 15.83 -1.07
CA GLU A 54 -6.30 14.74 -0.16
C GLU A 54 -5.03 14.08 0.36
N ARG A 55 -4.95 13.87 1.68
CA ARG A 55 -3.82 13.22 2.33
C ARG A 55 -4.18 11.80 2.75
N ALA A 56 -3.37 10.85 2.32
CA ALA A 56 -3.48 9.46 2.69
C ALA A 56 -2.19 9.01 3.34
N PHE A 57 -2.27 7.99 4.17
CA PHE A 57 -1.09 7.19 4.48
C PHE A 57 -1.34 5.75 4.05
N VAL A 58 -0.25 5.04 3.86
CA VAL A 58 -0.26 3.64 3.43
C VAL A 58 0.47 2.82 4.47
N GLN A 59 -0.17 1.74 4.90
CA GLN A 59 0.47 0.65 5.61
C GLN A 59 0.60 -0.53 4.65
N VAL A 60 1.82 -1.03 4.50
CA VAL A 60 2.19 -2.14 3.66
C VAL A 60 2.51 -3.34 4.56
N LYS A 61 2.03 -4.52 4.16
CA LYS A 61 2.35 -5.80 4.80
C LYS A 61 2.50 -6.90 3.78
N ALA A 62 3.61 -7.61 3.80
CA ALA A 62 3.75 -8.81 2.97
C ALA A 62 2.68 -9.86 3.32
N LYS A 63 2.49 -10.11 4.63
CA LYS A 63 1.48 -11.02 5.17
C LYS A 63 0.66 -10.37 6.28
N THR A 64 -0.64 -10.60 6.31
CA THR A 64 -1.55 -9.98 7.29
C THR A 64 -2.77 -10.83 7.62
N THR A 65 -3.49 -10.41 8.66
CA THR A 65 -4.83 -10.87 9.08
C THR A 65 -5.73 -9.67 9.39
N SER A 66 -7.06 -9.85 9.40
CA SER A 66 -8.00 -8.80 9.85
C SER A 66 -7.72 -8.30 11.27
N LYS A 67 -7.14 -9.14 12.14
CA LYS A 67 -6.74 -8.72 13.48
C LYS A 67 -5.59 -7.71 13.45
N ASP A 68 -4.59 -7.94 12.60
CA ASP A 68 -3.46 -7.02 12.44
C ASP A 68 -3.96 -5.67 11.92
N LEU A 69 -4.86 -5.67 10.93
CA LEU A 69 -5.50 -4.46 10.43
C LEU A 69 -6.23 -3.68 11.53
N ALA A 70 -7.01 -4.35 12.38
CA ALA A 70 -7.75 -3.69 13.45
C ALA A 70 -6.85 -2.91 14.42
N GLU A 71 -5.62 -3.36 14.67
CA GLU A 71 -4.65 -2.63 15.49
C GLU A 71 -4.19 -1.31 14.85
N TYR A 72 -4.15 -1.24 13.52
CA TYR A 72 -3.84 -0.01 12.78
C TYR A 72 -5.05 0.92 12.72
N VAL A 73 -6.25 0.38 12.49
CA VAL A 73 -7.51 1.15 12.52
C VAL A 73 -7.76 1.78 13.89
N ALA A 74 -7.25 1.19 14.98
CA ALA A 74 -7.32 1.82 16.30
C ALA A 74 -6.35 3.00 16.48
N LYS A 75 -5.27 3.09 15.70
CA LYS A 75 -4.15 4.06 15.87
C LYS A 75 -4.15 5.21 14.87
N ILE A 76 -4.84 5.04 13.74
CA ILE A 76 -4.92 5.99 12.62
C ILE A 76 -5.43 7.40 13.00
N TRP A 77 -6.22 7.50 14.07
CA TRP A 77 -7.04 8.69 14.35
C TRP A 77 -6.30 9.88 14.96
N ASP A 78 -5.00 9.77 15.23
CA ASP A 78 -4.19 10.87 15.77
C ASP A 78 -3.53 11.75 14.67
N GLY A 79 -3.78 11.46 13.38
CA GLY A 79 -3.13 12.11 12.25
C GLY A 79 -4.03 12.98 11.36
N PRO A 80 -3.44 13.89 10.56
CA PRO A 80 -4.17 14.77 9.63
C PRO A 80 -4.48 14.07 8.29
N TYR A 81 -4.99 12.83 8.34
CA TYR A 81 -5.22 12.00 7.15
C TYR A 81 -6.70 11.86 6.84
N ASP A 82 -7.05 11.99 5.56
CA ASP A 82 -8.41 11.80 5.06
C ASP A 82 -8.74 10.31 4.89
N ARG A 83 -7.73 9.49 4.56
CA ARG A 83 -7.88 8.05 4.33
C ARG A 83 -6.62 7.25 4.67
N MET A 84 -6.81 5.95 4.88
CA MET A 84 -5.73 4.96 4.96
C MET A 84 -5.85 3.95 3.83
N PHE A 85 -4.72 3.61 3.22
CA PHE A 85 -4.61 2.41 2.41
C PHE A 85 -3.90 1.31 3.20
N TYR A 86 -4.50 0.12 3.23
CA TYR A 86 -3.89 -1.06 3.83
C TYR A 86 -3.62 -2.08 2.74
N VAL A 87 -2.35 -2.34 2.45
CA VAL A 87 -1.93 -3.03 1.23
C VAL A 87 -1.16 -4.29 1.58
N PHE A 88 -1.55 -5.42 0.99
CA PHE A 88 -0.89 -6.70 1.22
C PHE A 88 -0.96 -7.66 0.04
N HIS A 89 -0.05 -8.63 -0.01
CA HIS A 89 -0.06 -9.69 -1.03
C HIS A 89 -0.37 -11.10 -0.48
N SER A 90 -0.28 -11.33 0.83
CA SER A 90 -0.59 -12.61 1.45
C SER A 90 -1.51 -12.47 2.66
N GLY A 91 -2.50 -13.36 2.76
CA GLY A 91 -3.48 -13.37 3.85
C GLY A 91 -4.78 -12.67 3.47
N GLU A 92 -5.57 -12.34 4.48
CA GLU A 92 -6.91 -11.78 4.34
C GLU A 92 -7.12 -10.75 5.45
N ALA A 93 -7.51 -9.54 5.08
CA ALA A 93 -7.84 -8.48 6.02
C ALA A 93 -9.06 -7.74 5.51
N GLU A 94 -9.99 -7.47 6.42
CA GLU A 94 -11.24 -6.78 6.14
C GLU A 94 -11.55 -5.80 7.27
N THR A 95 -12.25 -4.72 6.95
CA THR A 95 -12.72 -3.74 7.92
C THR A 95 -13.97 -3.03 7.40
N ASP A 96 -14.86 -2.68 8.31
CA ASP A 96 -16.06 -1.88 8.02
C ASP A 96 -15.80 -0.37 8.12
N ASP A 97 -14.56 0.05 8.42
CA ASP A 97 -14.23 1.46 8.54
C ASP A 97 -14.18 2.13 7.15
N PRO A 98 -15.06 3.10 6.85
CA PRO A 98 -15.20 3.67 5.51
C PRO A 98 -14.01 4.52 5.08
N ARG A 99 -13.11 4.88 6.00
CA ARG A 99 -11.91 5.68 5.71
C ARG A 99 -10.71 4.79 5.40
N VAL A 100 -10.85 3.47 5.55
CA VAL A 100 -9.82 2.49 5.30
C VAL A 100 -10.12 1.77 3.99
N ILE A 101 -9.17 1.85 3.07
CA ILE A 101 -9.23 1.18 1.78
C ILE A 101 -8.26 0.00 1.85
N VAL A 102 -8.82 -1.20 1.86
CA VAL A 102 -8.03 -2.43 1.82
C VAL A 102 -7.73 -2.79 0.38
N ILE A 103 -6.45 -2.99 0.06
CA ILE A 103 -5.97 -3.44 -1.24
C ILE A 103 -5.28 -4.79 -1.04
N GLY A 104 -6.03 -5.87 -1.29
CA GLY A 104 -5.50 -7.23 -1.27
C GLY A 104 -4.71 -7.58 -2.53
N SER A 105 -4.20 -8.81 -2.58
CA SER A 105 -3.32 -9.29 -3.65
C SER A 105 -3.92 -9.15 -5.05
N GLU A 106 -5.18 -9.55 -5.22
CA GLU A 106 -5.92 -9.49 -6.49
C GLU A 106 -6.03 -8.06 -7.01
N GLN A 107 -6.43 -7.12 -6.14
CA GLN A 107 -6.59 -5.71 -6.51
C GLN A 107 -5.23 -5.04 -6.76
N LEU A 108 -4.22 -5.37 -5.95
CA LEU A 108 -2.87 -4.85 -6.14
C LEU A 108 -2.27 -5.36 -7.46
N ALA A 109 -2.51 -6.62 -7.83
CA ALA A 109 -2.05 -7.16 -9.11
C ALA A 109 -2.68 -6.42 -10.31
N ASP A 110 -3.96 -6.05 -10.23
CA ASP A 110 -4.60 -5.22 -11.26
C ASP A 110 -3.92 -3.84 -11.35
N LEU A 111 -3.72 -3.17 -10.22
CA LEU A 111 -3.03 -1.87 -10.16
C LEU A 111 -1.60 -1.94 -10.71
N VAL A 112 -0.87 -3.02 -10.43
CA VAL A 112 0.49 -3.25 -10.96
C VAL A 112 0.46 -3.38 -12.48
N MET A 113 -0.53 -4.05 -13.05
CA MET A 113 -0.67 -4.17 -14.51
C MET A 113 -1.03 -2.82 -15.13
N GLU A 114 -1.99 -2.10 -14.55
CA GLU A 114 -2.43 -0.77 -15.00
C GLU A 114 -1.28 0.25 -14.94
N ALA A 115 -0.44 0.18 -13.91
CA ALA A 115 0.76 1.00 -13.76
C ALA A 115 1.92 0.59 -14.68
N GLY A 116 1.81 -0.52 -15.43
CA GLY A 116 2.87 -1.02 -16.30
C GLY A 116 4.09 -1.59 -15.55
N LEU A 117 3.94 -2.03 -14.30
CA LEU A 117 5.03 -2.42 -13.41
C LEU A 117 5.42 -3.91 -13.49
N VAL A 118 4.79 -4.69 -14.37
CA VAL A 118 5.08 -6.13 -14.52
C VAL A 118 6.56 -6.39 -14.86
N SER A 119 7.16 -5.59 -15.75
CA SER A 119 8.59 -5.74 -16.07
C SER A 119 9.50 -5.37 -14.90
N TRP A 120 9.06 -4.48 -14.00
CA TRP A 120 9.80 -4.16 -12.78
C TRP A 120 9.80 -5.35 -11.82
N LEU A 121 8.64 -5.99 -11.64
CA LEU A 121 8.52 -7.20 -10.81
C LEU A 121 9.47 -8.30 -11.26
N ILE A 122 9.45 -8.63 -12.56
CA ILE A 122 10.31 -9.69 -13.12
C ILE A 122 11.79 -9.42 -12.82
N ARG A 123 12.25 -8.19 -13.01
CA ARG A 123 13.66 -7.81 -12.73
C ARG A 123 14.03 -7.86 -11.26
N LYS A 124 13.06 -7.71 -10.36
CA LYS A 124 13.31 -7.68 -8.91
C LYS A 124 13.38 -9.06 -8.28
N VAL A 125 12.65 -10.03 -8.82
CA VAL A 125 12.64 -11.41 -8.32
C VAL A 125 13.61 -12.34 -9.05
N SER A 126 14.20 -11.89 -10.16
CA SER A 126 15.23 -12.64 -10.92
C SER A 126 16.61 -12.46 -10.29
#